data_AF-D1YFV9-F1
#
_entry.id   AF-D1YFV9-F1
#
_cell.length_a   1.000
_cell.length_b   1.000
_cell.length_c   1.000
_cell.angle_alpha   90.00
_cell.angle_beta   90.00
_cell.angle_gamma   90.00
#
_symmetry.space_group_name_H-M   'P 1'
#
loop_
_entity.id
_entity.type
_entity.pdbx_description
1 polymer ?
#
loop_
_entity_poly.entity_id
_entity_poly.type
_entity_poly.pdbx_seq_one_letter_code
_entity_poly.pdbx_strand_id
1 'polypeptide(L)'
;MAFDYKKEYKNLYHPKKQPEIIRVPKMNYIAVSGSGDPNQEDGTYQKALGLLYGLAYTIKMSKKGEHKIPGYFDYVVPPLEGLWWSKDQQKIDYAHKENFAWISMIRLPDFVTKKEFDWAIKTATEKKNKISLKPNFLLMMRGFVFR
;
A
#
# COMPACT_ATOMS: atom_id res chain seq x y z
N MET A 1 -2.50 23.67 -1.63
CA MET A 1 -2.21 22.65 -2.66
C MET A 1 -1.95 21.33 -1.96
N ALA A 2 -2.44 20.20 -2.47
CA ALA A 2 -2.23 18.90 -1.83
C ALA A 2 -0.80 18.41 -2.10
N PHE A 3 -0.16 17.83 -1.09
CA PHE A 3 1.17 17.24 -1.18
C PHE A 3 1.15 15.99 -2.08
N ASP A 4 2.01 15.93 -3.09
CA ASP A 4 2.06 14.84 -4.06
C ASP A 4 3.41 14.12 -3.98
N TYR A 5 3.40 12.91 -3.42
CA TYR A 5 4.61 12.11 -3.24
C TYR A 5 5.36 11.84 -4.54
N LYS A 6 4.66 11.73 -5.68
CA LYS A 6 5.33 11.49 -6.97
C LYS A 6 6.15 12.71 -7.41
N LYS A 7 5.65 13.91 -7.11
CA LYS A 7 6.32 15.17 -7.44
C LYS A 7 7.48 15.46 -6.51
N GLU A 8 7.29 15.20 -5.21
CA GLU A 8 8.28 15.53 -4.18
C GLU A 8 9.40 14.49 -4.11
N TYR A 9 9.10 13.20 -4.30
CA TYR A 9 10.07 12.11 -4.23
C TYR A 9 10.38 11.52 -5.62
N LYS A 10 10.85 12.38 -6.54
CA LYS A 10 11.12 11.97 -7.94
C LYS A 10 12.04 10.76 -8.04
N ASN A 11 13.10 10.68 -7.24
CA ASN A 11 14.03 9.53 -7.28
C ASN A 11 13.37 8.20 -6.90
N LEU A 12 12.23 8.23 -6.18
CA LEU A 12 11.51 7.01 -5.78
C LEU A 12 10.41 6.64 -6.79
N TYR A 13 9.77 7.63 -7.41
CA TYR A 13 8.58 7.43 -8.24
C TYR A 13 8.80 7.66 -9.74
N HIS A 14 9.91 8.31 -10.11
CA HIS A 14 10.30 8.65 -11.48
C HIS A 14 11.74 8.18 -11.75
N PRO A 15 11.96 6.85 -11.84
CA PRO A 15 13.29 6.31 -12.14
C PRO A 15 13.76 6.76 -13.53
N LYS A 16 15.06 6.92 -13.69
CA LYS A 16 15.69 7.19 -14.99
C LYS A 16 15.78 5.88 -15.79
N LYS A 17 16.12 6.00 -17.09
CA LYS A 17 16.38 4.82 -17.94
C LYS A 17 17.63 4.05 -17.55
N GLN A 18 18.55 4.70 -16.83
CA GLN A 18 19.80 4.10 -16.39
C GLN A 18 19.60 3.55 -14.98
N PRO A 19 20.00 2.29 -14.72
CA PRO A 19 19.85 1.73 -13.40
C PRO A 19 20.65 2.50 -12.35
N GLU A 20 20.05 2.76 -11.20
CA GLU A 20 20.72 3.46 -10.10
C GLU A 20 20.46 2.80 -8.76
N ILE A 21 21.46 2.88 -7.88
CA ILE A 21 21.35 2.45 -6.49
C ILE A 21 20.79 3.62 -5.69
N ILE A 22 19.57 3.46 -5.18
CA ILE A 22 18.93 4.46 -4.32
C ILE A 22 18.76 3.96 -2.89
N ARG A 23 18.89 4.88 -1.93
CA ARG A 23 18.54 4.62 -0.53
C ARG A 23 17.08 5.00 -0.30
N VAL A 24 16.24 4.01 0.00
CA VAL A 24 14.83 4.28 0.32
C VAL A 24 14.71 4.51 1.84
N PRO A 25 14.17 5.65 2.30
CA PRO A 25 14.00 5.90 3.74
C PRO A 25 12.89 5.00 4.33
N LYS A 26 12.81 4.95 5.66
CA LYS A 26 11.69 4.33 6.37
C LYS A 26 10.38 5.01 5.96
N MET A 27 9.37 4.22 5.66
CA MET A 27 8.04 4.71 5.30
C MET A 27 6.95 3.83 5.91
N ASN A 28 5.82 4.45 6.23
CA ASN A 28 4.62 3.77 6.68
C ASN A 28 3.82 3.28 5.47
N TYR A 29 3.28 2.07 5.58
CA TYR A 29 2.44 1.46 4.55
C TYR A 29 1.23 0.80 5.18
N ILE A 30 0.11 0.83 4.47
CA ILE A 30 -0.91 -0.21 4.61
C ILE A 30 -0.50 -1.34 3.68
N ALA A 31 -0.47 -2.57 4.19
CA ALA A 31 -0.11 -3.74 3.41
C ALA A 31 -1.16 -4.85 3.56
N VAL A 32 -1.40 -5.58 2.48
CA VAL A 32 -2.20 -6.82 2.47
C VAL A 32 -1.38 -7.87 1.73
N SER A 33 -1.18 -9.01 2.38
CA SER A 33 -0.51 -10.18 1.79
C SER A 33 -1.53 -11.17 1.24
N GLY A 34 -1.18 -11.84 0.16
CA GLY A 34 -2.00 -12.90 -0.41
C GLY A 34 -1.23 -13.76 -1.39
N SER A 35 -1.94 -14.67 -2.05
CA SER A 35 -1.43 -15.47 -3.15
C SER A 35 -2.52 -15.73 -4.19
N GLY A 36 -2.12 -16.16 -5.38
CA GLY A 36 -3.01 -16.45 -6.51
C GLY A 36 -2.86 -15.46 -7.66
N ASP A 37 -3.54 -15.77 -8.77
CA ASP A 37 -3.49 -14.97 -10.00
C ASP A 37 -4.09 -13.57 -9.76
N PRO A 38 -3.32 -12.49 -9.97
CA PRO A 38 -3.83 -11.13 -9.82
C PRO A 38 -4.88 -10.72 -10.86
N ASN A 39 -5.02 -11.47 -11.95
CA ASN A 39 -5.97 -11.20 -13.03
C ASN A 39 -7.32 -11.88 -12.81
N GLN A 40 -7.46 -12.71 -11.77
CA GLN A 40 -8.71 -13.39 -11.49
C GLN A 40 -9.80 -12.39 -11.04
N GLU A 41 -10.92 -12.36 -11.75
CA GLU A 41 -12.11 -11.60 -11.37
C GLU A 41 -12.63 -12.06 -10.01
N ASP A 42 -12.99 -11.09 -9.15
CA ASP A 42 -13.38 -11.31 -7.75
C ASP A 42 -12.35 -12.11 -6.91
N GLY A 43 -11.11 -12.16 -7.41
CA GLY A 43 -10.00 -12.84 -6.78
C GLY A 43 -9.52 -12.13 -5.51
N THR A 44 -8.63 -12.81 -4.79
CA THR A 44 -8.02 -12.31 -3.54
C THR A 44 -7.30 -10.97 -3.75
N TYR A 45 -6.66 -10.79 -4.91
CA TYR A 45 -5.94 -9.57 -5.24
C TYR A 45 -6.87 -8.36 -5.41
N GLN A 46 -7.95 -8.49 -6.20
CA GLN A 46 -8.91 -7.41 -6.39
C GLN A 46 -9.58 -6.99 -5.07
N LYS A 47 -9.92 -7.96 -4.22
CA LYS A 47 -10.42 -7.72 -2.85
C LYS A 47 -9.41 -6.97 -1.99
N ALA A 48 -8.12 -7.31 -2.09
CA ALA A 48 -7.06 -6.62 -1.38
C ALA A 48 -6.92 -5.16 -1.84
N LEU A 49 -7.01 -4.88 -3.14
CA LEU A 49 -6.99 -3.50 -3.66
C LEU A 49 -8.16 -2.68 -3.12
N GLY A 50 -9.37 -3.24 -3.15
CA GLY A 50 -10.55 -2.59 -2.61
C GLY A 50 -10.41 -2.23 -1.13
N LEU A 51 -9.79 -3.11 -0.34
CA LEU A 51 -9.47 -2.88 1.07
C LEU A 51 -8.42 -1.78 1.25
N LEU A 52 -7.29 -1.86 0.54
CA LEU A 52 -6.19 -0.90 0.62
C LEU A 52 -6.67 0.52 0.29
N TYR A 53 -7.38 0.69 -0.83
CA TYR A 53 -7.93 1.99 -1.20
C TYR A 53 -9.02 2.45 -0.23
N GLY A 54 -9.88 1.54 0.25
CA GLY A 54 -10.88 1.87 1.26
C GLY A 54 -10.26 2.49 2.51
N LEU A 55 -9.20 1.89 3.02
CA LEU A 55 -8.47 2.40 4.20
C LEU A 55 -7.72 3.70 3.90
N ALA A 56 -6.99 3.76 2.78
CA ALA A 56 -6.24 4.96 2.39
C ALA A 56 -7.14 6.19 2.22
N TYR A 57 -8.32 6.02 1.60
CA TYR A 57 -9.31 7.08 1.46
C TYR A 57 -10.00 7.43 2.79
N THR A 58 -10.22 6.46 3.68
CA THR A 58 -10.77 6.72 5.02
C THR A 58 -9.85 7.66 5.80
N ILE A 59 -8.54 7.38 5.79
CA ILE A 59 -7.53 8.25 6.41
C ILE A 59 -7.49 9.62 5.73
N LYS A 60 -7.46 9.65 4.39
CA LYS A 60 -7.45 10.93 3.64
C LYS A 60 -8.67 11.78 3.96
N MET A 61 -9.84 11.17 4.11
CA MET A 61 -11.11 11.88 4.34
C MET A 61 -11.38 12.18 5.83
N SER A 62 -10.50 11.78 6.75
CA SER A 62 -10.55 12.15 8.17
C SER A 62 -10.71 13.67 8.37
N LYS A 63 -10.11 14.50 7.49
CA LYS A 63 -10.28 15.96 7.48
C LYS A 63 -11.74 16.42 7.41
N LYS A 64 -12.63 15.64 6.80
CA LYS A 64 -14.06 15.93 6.67
C LYS A 64 -14.91 15.33 7.79
N GLY A 65 -14.35 14.43 8.60
CA GLY A 65 -15.02 13.82 9.75
C GLY A 65 -14.68 14.52 11.06
N GLU A 66 -15.16 13.94 12.16
CA GLU A 66 -14.89 14.41 13.53
C GLU A 66 -13.49 14.00 14.02
N HIS A 67 -12.98 12.87 13.52
CA HIS A 67 -11.65 12.37 13.88
C HIS A 67 -10.55 13.16 13.15
N LYS A 68 -10.00 14.18 13.81
CA LYS A 68 -8.88 14.98 13.29
C LYS A 68 -7.55 14.33 13.66
N ILE A 69 -6.79 13.92 12.66
CA ILE A 69 -5.47 13.31 12.86
C ILE A 69 -4.43 14.43 13.13
N PRO A 70 -3.68 14.38 14.25
CA PRO A 70 -2.62 15.35 14.52
C PRO A 70 -1.56 15.37 13.41
N GLY A 71 -1.15 16.57 12.98
CA GLY A 71 -0.15 16.72 11.90
C GLY A 71 -0.67 16.43 10.48
N TYR A 72 -1.99 16.26 10.32
CA TYR A 72 -2.59 16.06 9.01
C TYR A 72 -2.30 17.24 8.07
N PHE A 73 -1.91 16.91 6.84
CA PHE A 73 -1.91 17.80 5.69
C PHE A 73 -2.66 17.15 4.54
N ASP A 74 -3.22 17.93 3.61
CA ASP A 74 -3.87 17.36 2.43
C ASP A 74 -2.81 16.77 1.48
N TYR A 75 -3.03 15.53 1.04
CA TYR A 75 -2.08 14.79 0.21
C TYR A 75 -2.80 13.98 -0.87
N VAL A 76 -2.14 13.74 -2.00
CA VAL A 76 -2.63 12.80 -3.01
C VAL A 76 -2.30 11.37 -2.55
N VAL A 77 -3.27 10.45 -2.65
CA VAL A 77 -3.05 9.04 -2.31
C VAL A 77 -1.88 8.51 -3.17
N PRO A 78 -0.81 7.98 -2.56
CA PRO A 78 0.34 7.45 -3.30
C PRO A 78 -0.06 6.28 -4.22
N PRO A 79 0.75 6.00 -5.25
CA PRO A 79 0.49 4.86 -6.12
C PRO A 79 0.51 3.54 -5.34
N LEU A 80 -0.24 2.57 -5.85
CA LEU A 80 -0.17 1.18 -5.38
C LEU A 80 1.22 0.61 -5.68
N GLU A 81 1.79 -0.08 -4.71
CA GLU A 81 3.04 -0.81 -4.85
C GLU A 81 2.80 -2.30 -4.53
N GLY A 82 3.55 -3.19 -5.18
CA GLY A 82 3.42 -4.63 -4.98
C GLY A 82 4.79 -5.29 -4.90
N LEU A 83 4.97 -6.17 -3.91
CA LEU A 83 6.08 -7.14 -3.88
C LEU A 83 5.53 -8.48 -4.36
N TRP A 84 6.31 -9.18 -5.18
CA TRP A 84 5.89 -10.41 -5.85
C TRP A 84 7.00 -11.44 -5.77
N TRP A 85 6.64 -12.68 -5.50
CA TRP A 85 7.53 -13.82 -5.54
C TRP A 85 6.75 -15.10 -5.86
N SER A 86 7.46 -16.17 -6.24
CA SER A 86 6.89 -17.51 -6.37
C SER A 86 7.18 -18.28 -5.09
N LYS A 87 6.22 -19.04 -4.56
CA LYS A 87 6.40 -19.78 -3.29
C LYS A 87 7.54 -20.80 -3.35
N ASP A 88 7.73 -21.41 -4.53
CA ASP A 88 8.57 -22.61 -4.68
C ASP A 88 9.73 -22.43 -5.66
N GLN A 89 9.99 -21.22 -6.13
CA GLN A 89 11.03 -20.96 -7.14
C GLN A 89 11.83 -19.70 -6.84
N GLN A 90 13.14 -19.76 -7.11
CA GLN A 90 14.03 -18.59 -7.09
C GLN A 90 13.68 -17.55 -8.18
N LYS A 91 12.85 -17.94 -9.17
CA LYS A 91 12.40 -17.11 -10.28
C LYS A 91 10.87 -17.08 -10.33
N ILE A 92 10.33 -15.96 -10.79
CA ILE A 92 8.89 -15.82 -11.00
C ILE A 92 8.51 -16.61 -12.26
N ASP A 93 7.59 -17.56 -12.10
CA ASP A 93 7.02 -18.32 -13.22
C ASP A 93 5.76 -17.62 -13.75
N TYR A 94 5.93 -16.83 -14.81
CA TYR A 94 4.83 -16.07 -15.41
C TYR A 94 3.76 -16.93 -16.08
N ALA A 95 4.03 -18.22 -16.31
CA ALA A 95 3.03 -19.16 -16.86
C ALA A 95 2.05 -19.66 -15.79
N HIS A 96 2.49 -19.76 -14.53
CA HIS A 96 1.71 -20.29 -13.42
C HIS A 96 1.41 -19.19 -12.38
N LYS A 97 0.58 -18.22 -12.77
CA LYS A 97 0.25 -17.04 -11.94
C LYS A 97 -0.49 -17.40 -10.66
N GLU A 98 -1.17 -18.54 -10.61
CA GLU A 98 -1.80 -19.11 -9.42
C GLU A 98 -0.82 -19.36 -8.28
N ASN A 99 0.47 -19.54 -8.59
CA ASN A 99 1.53 -19.78 -7.60
C ASN A 99 2.17 -18.49 -7.09
N PHE A 100 1.70 -17.33 -7.54
CA PHE A 100 2.22 -16.04 -7.08
C PHE A 100 1.86 -15.81 -5.62
N ALA A 101 2.85 -15.36 -4.86
CA ALA A 101 2.67 -14.76 -3.56
C ALA A 101 3.01 -13.27 -3.66
N TRP A 102 2.24 -12.45 -2.95
CA TRP A 102 2.35 -11.01 -3.08
C TRP A 102 2.05 -10.27 -1.77
N ILE A 103 2.63 -9.07 -1.67
CA ILE A 103 2.27 -8.04 -0.70
C ILE A 103 1.92 -6.79 -1.48
N SER A 104 0.64 -6.42 -1.47
CA SER A 104 0.14 -5.17 -2.04
C SER A 104 0.14 -4.10 -0.96
N MET A 105 0.61 -2.91 -1.28
CA MET A 105 0.75 -1.85 -0.29
C MET A 105 0.53 -0.44 -0.85
N ILE A 106 0.07 0.46 0.01
CA ILE A 106 -0.05 1.89 -0.29
C ILE A 106 0.70 2.67 0.79
N ARG A 107 1.59 3.56 0.38
CA ARG A 107 2.33 4.43 1.30
C ARG A 107 1.37 5.34 2.06
N LEU A 108 1.65 5.53 3.34
CA LEU A 108 0.98 6.49 4.21
C LEU A 108 1.90 7.66 4.56
N PRO A 109 1.33 8.85 4.80
CA PRO A 109 2.06 9.94 5.43
C PRO A 109 2.58 9.59 6.83
N ASP A 110 3.65 10.27 7.24
CA ASP A 110 4.33 9.99 8.52
C ASP A 110 3.46 10.31 9.74
N PHE A 111 2.49 11.22 9.60
CA PHE A 111 1.51 11.52 10.67
C PHE A 111 0.56 10.34 10.96
N VAL A 112 0.46 9.36 10.05
CA VAL A 112 -0.41 8.20 10.25
C VAL A 112 0.29 7.21 11.15
N THR A 113 -0.15 7.16 12.40
CA THR A 113 0.32 6.20 13.40
C THR A 113 -0.48 4.90 13.36
N LYS A 114 -0.02 3.89 14.10
CA LYS A 114 -0.76 2.64 14.29
C LYS A 114 -2.17 2.87 14.83
N LYS A 115 -2.35 3.83 15.74
CA LYS A 115 -3.66 4.22 16.30
C LYS A 115 -4.60 4.74 15.20
N GLU A 116 -4.09 5.57 14.29
CA GLU A 116 -4.87 6.12 13.18
C GLU A 116 -5.24 5.03 12.16
N PHE A 117 -4.34 4.08 11.95
CA PHE A 117 -4.62 2.90 11.14
C PHE A 117 -5.71 2.02 11.75
N ASP A 118 -5.64 1.73 13.05
CA ASP A 118 -6.63 0.90 13.74
C ASP A 118 -8.01 1.59 13.78
N TRP A 119 -8.04 2.92 13.94
CA TRP A 119 -9.26 3.73 13.75
C TRP A 119 -9.82 3.58 12.33
N ALA A 120 -8.98 3.70 11.30
CA ALA A 120 -9.41 3.59 9.92
C ALA A 120 -9.97 2.19 9.58
N ILE A 121 -9.39 1.12 10.16
CA ILE A 121 -9.96 -0.23 10.07
C ILE A 121 -11.37 -0.22 10.64
N LYS A 122 -11.55 0.24 11.90
CA LYS A 122 -12.84 0.23 12.58
C LYS A 122 -13.90 0.97 11.76
N THR A 123 -13.60 2.19 11.31
CA THR A 123 -14.51 3.01 10.50
C THR A 123 -14.81 2.38 9.14
N ALA A 124 -13.84 1.70 8.51
CA ALA A 124 -14.05 1.01 7.23
C ALA A 124 -14.88 -0.28 7.39
N THR A 125 -14.69 -1.02 8.48
CA THR A 125 -15.44 -2.25 8.79
C THR A 125 -16.89 -1.97 9.17
N GLU A 126 -17.16 -0.90 9.92
CA GLU A 126 -18.52 -0.46 10.25
C GLU A 126 -19.34 -0.13 8.98
N LYS A 127 -18.66 0.35 7.93
CA LYS A 127 -19.28 0.64 6.63
C LYS A 127 -19.35 -0.56 5.69
N LYS A 128 -18.57 -1.61 5.91
CA LYS A 128 -18.46 -2.78 5.03
C LYS A 128 -18.37 -4.07 5.85
N ASN A 129 -19.52 -4.71 6.05
CA ASN A 129 -19.71 -5.90 6.88
C ASN A 129 -19.06 -7.21 6.33
N LYS A 130 -18.02 -7.12 5.50
CA LYS A 130 -17.39 -8.27 4.82
C LYS A 130 -15.91 -8.02 4.50
N ILE A 131 -15.04 -8.02 5.50
CA ILE A 131 -13.58 -8.00 5.26
C ILE A 131 -13.00 -9.35 5.69
N SER A 132 -12.75 -10.24 4.72
CA SER A 132 -12.09 -11.54 4.96
C SER A 132 -10.55 -11.45 4.91
N LEU A 133 -10.00 -10.32 4.47
CA LEU A 133 -8.55 -10.09 4.35
C LEU A 133 -8.03 -9.31 5.56
N LYS A 134 -6.82 -9.62 6.03
CA LYS A 134 -6.21 -8.95 7.18
C LYS A 134 -5.23 -7.86 6.70
N PRO A 135 -5.59 -6.56 6.77
CA PRO A 135 -4.66 -5.49 6.48
C PRO A 135 -3.69 -5.30 7.65
N ASN A 136 -2.44 -5.00 7.35
CA ASN A 136 -1.38 -4.76 8.32
C ASN A 136 -0.81 -3.35 8.14
N PHE A 137 -0.43 -2.74 9.27
CA PHE A 137 0.38 -1.52 9.28
C PHE A 137 1.84 -1.91 9.26
N LEU A 138 2.56 -1.54 8.20
CA LEU A 138 3.94 -1.93 8.00
C LEU A 138 4.84 -0.68 7.99
N LEU A 139 5.80 -0.64 8.92
CA LEU A 139 6.94 0.25 8.81
C LEU A 139 8.02 -0.48 8.01
N MET A 140 8.27 -0.06 6.78
CA MET A 140 9.20 -0.74 5.90
C MET A 140 10.44 0.13 5.62
N MET A 141 11.62 -0.44 5.82
CA MET A 141 12.83 -0.01 5.13
C MET A 141 12.96 -0.84 3.86
N ARG A 142 12.88 -0.20 2.70
CA ARG A 142 13.48 -0.80 1.51
C ARG A 142 14.95 -0.38 1.54
N GLY A 143 15.86 -1.35 1.47
CA GLY A 143 17.29 -1.07 1.46
C GLY A 143 17.73 -0.40 0.16
N PHE A 144 18.91 -0.77 -0.33
CA PHE A 144 19.32 -0.42 -1.69
C PHE A 144 18.41 -1.12 -2.69
N VAL A 145 17.68 -0.35 -3.50
CA VAL A 145 16.90 -0.89 -4.61
C VAL A 145 17.64 -0.57 -5.90
N PHE A 146 17.94 -1.60 -6.69
CA PHE A 146 18.37 -1.44 -8.08
C PHE A 146 17.11 -1.17 -8.89
N ARG A 147 16.92 0.08 -9.32
CA ARG A 147 15.81 0.49 -10.19
C ARG A 147 16.33 0.89 -11.54
#